data_AF-A0A845C6W9-F1
#
_entry.id   AF-A0A845C6W9-F1
#
_cell.length_a   1.000
_cell.length_b   1.000
_cell.length_c   1.000
_cell.angle_alpha   90.00
_cell.angle_beta   90.00
_cell.angle_gamma   90.00
#
_symmetry.space_group_name_H-M   'P 1'
#
loop_
_entity.id
_entity.type
_entity.pdbx_description
1 polymer ?
#
loop_
_entity_poly.entity_id
_entity_poly.type
_entity_poly.pdbx_seq_one_letter_code
_entity_poly.pdbx_strand_id
1 'polypeptide(L)' 'MFEELLARRDVVIVDTETTGFGANAQMIQVAVINTRGKVLMNELVGVSDKIPKRATQIHGGTRGKLRRHGARQ' A
#
# COMPACT_ATOMS: atom_id res chain seq x y z
N MET A 1 19.44 -3.29 18.02
CA MET A 1 19.34 -2.60 16.71
C MET A 1 17.92 -2.58 16.14
N PHE A 2 17.31 -3.69 15.69
CA PHE A 2 15.92 -3.66 15.19
C PHE A 2 14.88 -3.37 16.28
N GLU A 3 15.05 -3.97 17.47
CA GLU A 3 14.16 -3.72 18.61
C GLU A 3 14.15 -2.25 19.06
N GLU A 4 15.30 -1.57 19.00
CA GLU A 4 15.40 -0.14 19.34
C GLU A 4 14.68 0.72 18.31
N LEU A 5 14.68 0.32 17.03
CA LEU A 5 13.91 0.98 15.99
C LEU A 5 12.40 0.82 16.23
N LEU A 6 11.96 -0.38 16.63
CA LEU A 6 10.55 -0.66 16.92
C LEU A 6 10.07 0.02 18.22
N ALA A 7 10.96 0.29 19.17
CA ALA A 7 10.62 1.03 20.39
C ALA A 7 10.31 2.52 20.14
N ARG A 8 10.79 3.08 19.02
CA ARG A 8 10.62 4.49 18.68
C ARG A 8 9.18 4.83 18.28
N ARG A 9 8.78 6.08 18.53
CA ARG A 9 7.43 6.61 18.21
C ARG A 9 7.38 7.47 16.95
N ASP A 10 8.54 7.79 16.39
CA ASP A 10 8.75 8.64 15.21
C ASP A 10 9.14 7.83 13.97
N VAL A 11 8.96 6.50 14.01
CA VAL A 11 9.20 5.59 12.90
C VAL A 11 7.88 5.14 12.31
N VAL A 12 7.83 5.09 10.98
CA VAL A 12 6.74 4.49 10.21
C VAL A 12 7.28 3.35 9.36
N ILE A 13 6.47 2.30 9.22
CA ILE A 13 6.73 1.17 8.34
C ILE A 13 5.84 1.36 7.11
N VAL A 14 6.45 1.28 5.94
CA VAL A 14 5.79 1.54 4.67
C VAL A 14 5.87 0.28 3.81
N ASP A 15 4.72 -0.08 3.25
CA ASP A 15 4.59 -1.12 2.25
C ASP A 15 3.90 -0.52 1.02
N THR A 16 4.36 -0.91 -0.16
CA THR A 16 3.85 -0.37 -1.44
C THR A 16 3.60 -1.48 -2.42
N GLU A 17 2.45 -1.41 -3.09
CA GLU A 17 2.12 -2.32 -4.16
C GLU A 17 2.17 -1.60 -5.49
N THR A 18 2.68 -2.29 -6.51
CA THR A 18 2.84 -1.73 -7.87
C THR A 18 2.34 -2.69 -8.94
N THR A 19 2.08 -2.18 -10.15
CA THR A 19 1.67 -3.01 -11.28
C THR A 19 2.81 -3.91 -11.84
N GLY A 20 4.05 -3.70 -11.40
CA GLY A 20 5.22 -4.44 -11.87
C GLY A 20 6.52 -3.64 -11.74
N PHE A 21 7.53 -3.97 -12.54
CA PHE A 21 8.83 -3.30 -12.56
C PHE A 21 9.03 -2.47 -13.83
N GLY A 22 9.89 -1.45 -13.76
CA GLY A 22 10.29 -0.62 -14.90
C GLY A 22 9.60 0.76 -14.95
N ALA A 23 10.00 1.60 -15.90
CA ALA A 23 9.60 3.01 -15.95
C ALA A 23 8.08 3.25 -16.12
N ASN A 24 7.35 2.25 -16.60
CA ASN A 24 5.90 2.32 -16.81
C ASN A 24 5.10 1.66 -15.66
N ALA A 25 5.77 1.18 -14.61
CA ALA A 25 5.09 0.64 -13.44
C ALA A 25 4.36 1.75 -12.69
N GLN A 26 3.15 1.45 -12.23
CA GLN A 26 2.33 2.36 -11.45
C GLN A 26 2.22 1.83 -10.03
N MET A 27 2.34 2.72 -9.05
CA MET A 27 1.95 2.44 -7.68
C MET A 27 0.43 2.28 -7.64
N ILE A 28 -0.05 1.20 -7.04
CA ILE A 28 -1.48 0.88 -6.91
C ILE A 28 -1.97 1.03 -5.48
N GLN A 29 -1.10 0.87 -4.48
CA GLN A 29 -1.46 0.96 -3.07
C GLN A 29 -0.27 1.44 -2.24
N VAL A 30 -0.59 2.16 -1.16
CA VAL A 30 0.35 2.49 -0.09
C VAL A 30 -0.28 2.12 1.24
N ALA A 31 0.46 1.35 2.04
CA ALA A 31 0.12 1.05 3.42
C ALA A 31 1.21 1.61 4.34
N VAL A 32 0.76 2.30 5.40
CA VAL A 32 1.64 2.89 6.41
C VAL A 32 1.12 2.53 7.79
N ILE A 33 1.99 1.98 8.61
CA ILE A 33 1.73 1.74 10.03
C ILE A 33 2.81 2.41 10.88
N ASN A 34 2.50 2.68 12.15
CA ASN A 34 3.56 2.95 13.13
C ASN A 34 4.09 1.63 13.72
N THR A 35 5.15 1.74 14.52
CA THR A 35 5.79 0.60 15.20
C THR A 35 4.90 -0.14 16.21
N ARG A 36 3.76 0.44 16.61
CA ARG A 36 2.75 -0.22 17.46
C ARG A 36 1.65 -0.93 16.65
N GLY A 37 1.81 -1.01 15.33
CA GLY A 37 0.82 -1.63 14.44
C GLY A 37 -0.40 -0.75 14.16
N LYS A 38 -0.42 0.52 14.58
CA LYS A 38 -1.53 1.43 14.24
C LYS A 38 -1.43 1.78 12.76
N VAL A 39 -2.49 1.51 12.01
CA VAL A 39 -2.65 1.96 10.62
C VAL A 39 -2.75 3.49 10.59
N LEU A 40 -1.83 4.11 9.84
CA LEU A 40 -1.82 5.54 9.56
C LEU A 40 -2.41 5.82 8.16
N MET A 41 -2.19 4.90 7.21
CA MET A 41 -2.72 4.97 5.84
C MET A 41 -2.86 3.55 5.27
N ASN A 42 -3.90 3.30 4.48
CA ASN A 42 -4.05 2.06 3.72
C ASN A 42 -4.96 2.33 2.52
N GLU A 43 -4.38 2.91 1.46
CA GLU A 43 -5.14 3.51 0.35
C GLU A 43 -4.65 3.01 -1.01
N LEU A 44 -5.58 2.98 -1.96
CA LEU A 44 -5.26 2.80 -3.37
C LEU A 44 -4.84 4.13 -4.00
N VAL A 45 -3.72 4.13 -4.69
CA VAL A 45 -3.19 5.28 -5.42
C VAL A 45 -3.23 4.94 -6.91
N GLY A 46 -3.73 5.83 -7.77
CA GLY A 46 -3.68 5.61 -9.23
C GLY A 46 -4.61 4.53 -9.79
N VAL A 47 -5.93 4.63 -9.55
CA VAL A 47 -6.90 3.71 -10.16
C VAL A 47 -7.13 4.07 -11.63
N SER A 48 -6.19 3.70 -12.51
CA SER A 48 -6.53 3.52 -13.93
C SER A 48 -7.33 2.21 -14.05
N ASP A 49 -8.37 2.18 -14.88
CA ASP A 49 -9.44 1.16 -14.81
C ASP A 49 -9.01 -0.30 -15.01
N LYS A 50 -7.74 -0.54 -15.36
CA LYS A 50 -7.19 -1.87 -15.62
C LYS A 50 -5.91 -2.09 -14.81
N ILE A 51 -6.04 -2.64 -13.60
CA ILE A 51 -4.92 -3.28 -12.91
C ILE A 51 -4.52 -4.51 -13.74
N PRO A 52 -3.24 -4.66 -14.16
CA PRO A 52 -2.82 -5.83 -14.92
C PRO A 52 -3.06 -7.12 -14.13
N LYS A 53 -3.61 -8.16 -14.80
CA LYS A 53 -3.91 -9.46 -14.18
C LYS A 53 -2.73 -10.05 -13.40
N ARG A 54 -1.51 -9.84 -13.89
CA ARG A 54 -0.27 -10.31 -13.25
C ARG A 54 -0.04 -9.67 -11.87
N ALA A 55 -0.35 -8.39 -11.70
CA ALA A 55 -0.21 -7.71 -10.42
C ALA A 55 -1.22 -8.26 -9.39
N THR A 56 -2.45 -8.53 -9.82
CA THR A 56 -3.48 -9.18 -8.99
C THR A 56 -3.12 -10.60 -8.57
N GLN A 57 -2.47 -11.37 -9.46
CA GLN A 57 -2.08 -12.75 -9.20
C GLN A 57 -0.93 -12.89 -8.21
N ILE A 58 0.02 -11.94 -8.20
CA ILE A 58 1.18 -11.98 -7.31
C ILE A 58 0.81 -11.49 -5.91
N HIS A 59 0.01 -10.43 -5.80
CA HIS A 59 -0.20 -9.72 -4.53
C HIS A 59 -1.58 -10.00 -3.90
N GLY A 60 -2.35 -10.97 -4.40
CA GLY A 60 -3.62 -11.44 -3.80
C GLY A 60 -4.74 -10.39 -3.68
N GLY A 61 -4.49 -9.15 -4.10
CA GLY A 61 -5.40 -8.01 -4.00
C GLY A 61 -6.56 -8.14 -4.98
N THR A 62 -7.59 -8.88 -4.61
CA THR A 62 -8.87 -8.79 -5.31
C THR A 62 -9.45 -7.40 -5.03
N ARG A 63 -9.78 -6.66 -6.10
CA ARG A 63 -10.36 -5.28 -6.08
C ARG A 63 -11.44 -5.05 -5.02
N GLY A 64 -12.13 -6.11 -4.57
CA GLY A 64 -13.21 -6.10 -3.59
C GLY A 64 -12.83 -5.87 -2.11
N LYS A 65 -11.55 -5.94 -1.71
CA LYS A 65 -11.13 -5.69 -0.30
C LYS A 65 -10.62 -4.26 -0.03
N LEU A 66 -10.58 -3.40 -1.04
CA LEU A 66 -9.84 -2.15 -0.99
C LEU A 66 -10.82 -0.97 -1.04
N ARG A 67 -10.92 -0.22 0.07
CA ARG A 67 -11.77 0.97 0.18
C ARG A 67 -11.06 2.13 -0.50
N ARG A 68 -11.76 2.86 -1.39
CA ARG A 68 -11.27 4.10 -2.00
C ARG A 68 -11.60 5.26 -1.07
N HIS A 69 -10.63 6.00 -0.54
CA HIS A 69 -10.90 7.37 -0.06
C HIS A 69 -10.61 8.38 -1.16
N GLY A 70 -11.64 9.14 -1.54
CA GLY A 70 -11.62 10.06 -2.69
C GLY A 70 -13.00 10.29 -3.33
N ALA A 71 -13.99 9.43 -3.03
CA ALA A 71 -15.39 9.84 -3.10
C ALA A 71 -15.67 10.69 -1.86
N ARG A 72 -15.76 12.00 -2.07
CA ARG A 72 -16.12 13.06 -1.11
C ARG A 72 -16.82 12.55 0.16
N GLN A 73 -16.21 12.81 1.31
CA GLN A 73 -16.93 13.25 2.50
C GLN A 73 -16.32 14.59 2.91
#